data_AF-A0A534PK47-F1
#
_entry.id   AF-A0A534PK47-F1
#
_cell.length_a   1.000
_cell.length_b   1.000
_cell.length_c   1.000
_cell.angle_alpha   90.00
_cell.angle_beta   90.00
_cell.angle_gamma   90.00
#
_symmetry.space_group_name_H-M   'P 1'
#
loop_
_entity.id
_entity.type
_entity.pdbx_description
1 polymer ?
#
loop_
_entity_poly.entity_id
_entity_poly.type
_entity_poly.pdbx_seq_one_letter_code
_entity_poly.pdbx_strand_id
1 'polypeptide(L)'
;MTYVRLAGGILWREVPQGMRLALIHRPRQADWSLPKGRVDEGETWEEAALREVEEETGCQARISSFAGAAIYVPRRAPRLVLYWHMLLQREDRFEANKEVDELIWLSPADALARLDSESERRLVQRSTAPAAAGPTSTTGSLFAGVAAARAEILRRIFALPADGSTAGLGPALDLLDRAEEASGRGESQEATALAAEARRMGLLSLTEPELSLRARELREEARALVPWRRRAIRRLLPKDEKPSPEAVHLAAELRDQDVEQARRPARLAPALCTATLAALALVLWLVPPAARGYTLWAALCGSLAGAAVAALYAWRSGAR
;
A
#
# COMPACT_ATOMS: atom_id res chain seq x y z
N MET A 1 2.80 21.62 10.02
CA MET A 1 1.71 22.18 9.18
C MET A 1 0.42 21.54 9.66
N THR A 2 -0.48 22.31 10.23
CA THR A 2 -1.81 21.84 10.66
C THR A 2 -2.60 21.39 9.45
N TYR A 3 -3.22 20.21 9.51
CA TYR A 3 -4.11 19.71 8.46
C TYR A 3 -5.56 20.07 8.78
N VAL A 4 -6.41 20.09 7.76
CA VAL A 4 -7.86 20.27 7.93
C VAL A 4 -8.50 18.90 8.14
N ARG A 5 -9.26 18.77 9.23
CA ARG A 5 -10.05 17.59 9.56
C ARG A 5 -11.40 17.67 8.87
N LEU A 6 -11.76 16.62 8.14
CA LEU A 6 -13.03 16.49 7.46
C LEU A 6 -13.64 15.11 7.77
N ALA A 7 -14.95 15.04 7.89
CA ALA A 7 -15.66 13.80 8.12
C ALA A 7 -16.88 13.72 7.19
N GLY A 8 -17.23 12.52 6.75
CA GLY A 8 -18.34 12.31 5.82
C GLY A 8 -18.86 10.89 5.76
N GLY A 9 -19.81 10.66 4.86
CA GLY A 9 -20.53 9.39 4.79
C GLY A 9 -20.64 8.84 3.37
N ILE A 10 -20.54 7.52 3.25
CA ILE A 10 -21.18 6.79 2.17
C ILE A 10 -22.59 6.48 2.66
N LEU A 11 -23.54 7.36 2.33
CA LEU A 11 -24.92 7.22 2.75
C LEU A 11 -25.66 6.25 1.83
N TRP A 12 -26.10 5.14 2.39
CA TRP A 12 -26.81 4.05 1.73
C TRP A 12 -28.31 4.11 2.01
N ARG A 13 -29.11 3.81 0.99
CA ARG A 13 -30.53 3.47 1.16
C ARG A 13 -30.86 2.18 0.41
N GLU A 14 -31.80 1.43 0.96
CA GLU A 14 -32.36 0.26 0.32
C GLU A 14 -33.56 0.66 -0.55
N VAL A 15 -33.58 0.21 -1.81
CA VAL A 15 -34.73 0.32 -2.70
C VAL A 15 -35.01 -1.05 -3.33
N PRO A 16 -36.19 -1.29 -3.95
CA PRO A 16 -36.52 -2.59 -4.54
C PRO A 16 -35.47 -3.12 -5.54
N GLN A 17 -34.74 -2.23 -6.22
CA GLN A 17 -33.68 -2.54 -7.18
C GLN A 17 -32.29 -2.68 -6.53
N GLY A 18 -32.22 -2.92 -5.22
CA GLY A 18 -31.00 -3.07 -4.44
C GLY A 18 -30.51 -1.76 -3.82
N MET A 19 -29.30 -1.78 -3.26
CA MET A 19 -28.73 -0.63 -2.57
C MET A 19 -28.46 0.54 -3.53
N ARG A 20 -28.68 1.76 -3.02
CA ARG A 20 -28.30 3.02 -3.66
C ARG A 20 -27.46 3.84 -2.69
N LEU A 21 -26.53 4.63 -3.21
CA LEU A 21 -25.74 5.57 -2.41
C LEU A 21 -25.97 7.01 -2.88
N ALA A 22 -25.91 7.94 -1.94
CA ALA A 22 -26.07 9.36 -2.21
C ALA A 22 -24.74 9.99 -2.68
N LEU A 23 -24.82 10.78 -3.75
CA LEU A 23 -23.78 11.73 -4.16
C LEU A 23 -24.36 13.15 -4.17
N ILE A 24 -23.51 14.11 -3.86
CA ILE A 24 -23.82 15.54 -3.89
C ILE A 24 -23.04 16.25 -4.99
N HIS A 25 -23.64 17.23 -5.64
CA HIS A 25 -22.96 18.15 -6.53
C HIS A 25 -22.57 19.42 -5.78
N ARG A 26 -21.34 19.88 -5.98
CA ARG A 26 -20.83 21.10 -5.33
C ARG A 26 -20.57 22.18 -6.37
N PRO A 27 -21.44 23.20 -6.51
CA PRO A 27 -21.37 24.15 -7.62
C PRO A 27 -20.08 24.98 -7.62
N ARG A 28 -19.50 25.22 -6.45
CA ARG A 28 -18.23 25.97 -6.31
C ARG A 28 -17.02 25.19 -6.84
N GLN A 29 -17.06 23.87 -6.79
CA GLN A 29 -16.00 22.99 -7.28
C GLN A 29 -16.34 22.39 -8.65
N ALA A 30 -17.61 22.43 -9.05
CA ALA A 30 -18.16 21.79 -10.24
C ALA A 30 -17.84 20.28 -10.27
N ASP A 31 -18.02 19.61 -9.13
CA ASP A 31 -17.73 18.19 -8.96
C ASP A 31 -18.81 17.43 -8.18
N TRP A 32 -18.85 16.12 -8.38
CA TRP A 32 -19.65 15.17 -7.63
C TRP A 32 -18.79 14.46 -6.61
N SER A 33 -19.24 14.51 -5.36
CA SER A 33 -18.53 13.90 -4.24
C SER A 33 -19.46 13.21 -3.26
N LEU A 34 -18.87 12.43 -2.36
CA LEU A 34 -19.53 11.99 -1.14
C LEU A 34 -19.81 13.19 -0.21
N PRO A 35 -20.92 13.17 0.54
CA PRO A 35 -21.22 14.20 1.54
C PRO A 35 -20.19 14.17 2.67
N LYS A 36 -19.64 15.35 2.98
CA LYS A 36 -18.57 15.56 3.97
C LYS A 36 -18.37 17.05 4.24
N GLY A 37 -17.96 17.37 5.45
CA GLY A 37 -17.47 18.70 5.79
C GLY A 37 -16.53 18.69 6.97
N ARG A 38 -16.38 19.84 7.63
CA ARG A 38 -15.30 20.06 8.61
C ARG A 38 -15.70 19.49 9.96
N VAL A 39 -14.69 18.96 10.67
CA VAL A 39 -14.86 18.59 12.07
C VAL A 39 -14.66 19.83 12.93
N ASP A 40 -15.68 20.21 13.69
CA ASP A 40 -15.65 21.38 14.56
C ASP A 40 -14.84 21.14 15.85
N GLU A 41 -14.64 22.20 16.63
CA GLU A 41 -13.94 22.10 17.91
C GLU A 41 -14.79 21.34 18.94
N GLY A 42 -14.20 20.33 19.58
CA GLY A 42 -14.90 19.46 20.54
C GLY A 42 -15.76 18.36 19.89
N GLU A 43 -15.96 18.40 18.57
CA GLU A 43 -16.73 17.40 17.83
C GLU A 43 -15.89 16.14 17.54
N THR A 44 -16.48 14.96 17.73
CA THR A 44 -15.91 13.69 17.26
C THR A 44 -16.02 13.57 15.73
N TRP A 45 -15.25 12.67 15.13
CA TRP A 45 -15.34 12.49 13.68
C TRP A 45 -16.70 11.93 13.24
N GLU A 46 -17.26 11.02 14.03
CA GLU A 46 -18.57 10.41 13.80
C GLU A 46 -19.71 11.44 13.90
N GLU A 47 -19.66 12.32 14.90
CA GLU A 47 -20.65 13.42 15.05
C GLU A 47 -20.59 14.36 13.85
N ALA A 48 -19.38 14.79 13.46
CA ALA A 48 -19.18 15.61 12.28
C ALA A 48 -19.71 14.93 11.00
N ALA A 49 -19.41 13.65 10.83
CA ALA A 49 -19.87 12.91 9.65
C ALA A 49 -21.40 12.85 9.57
N LEU A 50 -22.09 12.62 10.70
CA LEU A 50 -23.55 12.58 10.77
C LEU A 50 -24.17 13.96 10.51
N ARG A 51 -23.63 15.00 11.15
CA ARG A 51 -24.08 16.39 10.97
C ARG A 51 -23.92 16.84 9.52
N GLU A 52 -22.75 16.63 8.92
CA GLU A 52 -22.47 17.05 7.55
C GLU A 52 -23.34 16.28 6.53
N VAL A 53 -23.59 14.99 6.76
CA VAL A 53 -24.54 14.24 5.93
C VAL A 53 -25.95 14.82 6.06
N GLU A 54 -26.42 15.16 7.25
CA GLU A 54 -27.73 15.77 7.45
C GLU A 54 -27.82 17.16 6.79
N GLU A 55 -26.81 18.02 6.96
CA GLU A 55 -26.76 19.37 6.39
C GLU A 55 -26.69 19.37 4.85
N GLU A 56 -25.91 18.48 4.25
CA GLU A 56 -25.71 18.44 2.80
C GLU A 56 -26.78 17.65 2.04
N THR A 57 -27.52 16.76 2.72
CA THR A 57 -28.47 15.85 2.05
C THR A 57 -29.89 15.91 2.59
N GLY A 58 -30.12 16.55 3.75
CA GLY A 58 -31.39 16.48 4.47
C GLY A 58 -31.71 15.09 5.02
N CYS A 59 -30.74 14.16 5.05
CA CYS A 59 -30.96 12.79 5.48
C CYS A 59 -30.38 12.53 6.88
N GLN A 60 -31.22 12.01 7.77
CA GLN A 60 -30.76 11.44 9.03
C GLN A 60 -30.33 9.99 8.80
N ALA A 61 -29.15 9.64 9.30
CA ALA A 61 -28.55 8.34 9.09
C ALA A 61 -28.03 7.74 10.39
N ARG A 62 -27.76 6.42 10.37
CA ARG A 62 -26.99 5.75 11.41
C ARG A 62 -25.66 5.25 10.84
N ILE A 63 -24.58 5.39 11.60
CA ILE A 63 -23.29 4.80 11.24
C ILE A 63 -23.40 3.27 11.35
N SER A 64 -22.89 2.59 10.33
CA SER A 64 -22.76 1.13 10.28
C SER A 64 -21.33 0.68 10.57
N SER A 65 -20.36 1.22 9.86
CA SER A 65 -18.94 0.86 10.00
C SER A 65 -18.05 1.95 9.40
N PHE A 66 -16.77 1.94 9.75
CA PHE A 66 -15.78 2.79 9.08
C PHE A 66 -15.58 2.33 7.62
N ALA A 67 -15.59 3.28 6.67
CA ALA A 67 -15.41 3.00 5.25
C ALA A 67 -13.96 3.21 4.80
N GLY A 68 -13.29 4.24 5.33
CA GLY A 68 -11.91 4.52 4.97
C GLY A 68 -11.50 5.98 5.18
N ALA A 69 -10.23 6.24 4.89
CA ALA A 69 -9.63 7.56 4.96
C ALA A 69 -9.08 7.99 3.60
N ALA A 70 -9.03 9.30 3.37
CA ALA A 70 -8.34 9.91 2.25
C ALA A 70 -7.53 11.11 2.74
N ILE A 71 -6.31 11.28 2.22
CA ILE A 71 -5.50 12.48 2.48
C ILE A 71 -5.06 13.06 1.13
N TYR A 72 -5.39 14.32 0.92
CA TYR A 72 -4.95 15.07 -0.27
C TYR A 72 -4.48 16.46 0.13
N VAL A 73 -3.58 17.03 -0.68
CA VAL A 73 -2.93 18.31 -0.38
C VAL A 73 -3.35 19.34 -1.41
N PRO A 74 -4.42 20.12 -1.16
CA PRO A 74 -4.69 21.32 -1.94
C PRO A 74 -3.62 22.39 -1.65
N ARG A 75 -3.57 23.45 -2.46
CA ARG A 75 -2.55 24.52 -2.41
C ARG A 75 -2.25 25.17 -1.03
N ARG A 76 -3.11 24.99 -0.02
CA ARG A 76 -2.97 25.63 1.31
C ARG A 76 -2.50 24.68 2.41
N ALA A 77 -3.25 23.62 2.67
CA ALA A 77 -3.01 22.71 3.78
C ALA A 77 -3.53 21.31 3.44
N PRO A 78 -2.87 20.24 3.90
CA PRO A 78 -3.40 18.88 3.78
C PRO A 78 -4.81 18.75 4.33
N ARG A 79 -5.63 17.93 3.68
CA ARG A 79 -6.99 17.59 4.11
C ARG A 79 -7.02 16.10 4.44
N LEU A 80 -7.36 15.76 5.68
CA LEU A 80 -7.65 14.39 6.10
C LEU A 80 -9.17 14.25 6.14
N VAL A 81 -9.70 13.32 5.33
CA VAL A 81 -11.11 12.97 5.34
C VAL A 81 -11.28 11.56 5.87
N LEU A 82 -12.16 11.39 6.85
CA LEU A 82 -12.62 10.08 7.31
C LEU A 82 -14.06 9.85 6.85
N TYR A 83 -14.35 8.63 6.40
CA TYR A 83 -15.67 8.24 5.90
C TYR A 83 -16.23 7.04 6.66
N TRP A 84 -17.54 7.05 6.86
CA TRP A 84 -18.30 5.92 7.41
C TRP A 84 -19.33 5.42 6.41
N HIS A 85 -19.58 4.12 6.41
CA HIS A 85 -20.80 3.56 5.86
C HIS A 85 -21.96 3.99 6.76
N MET A 86 -22.98 4.62 6.16
CA MET A 86 -24.16 5.07 6.87
C MET A 86 -25.42 4.52 6.22
N LEU A 87 -26.42 4.17 7.04
CA LEU A 87 -27.71 3.71 6.56
C LEU A 87 -28.76 4.77 6.84
N LEU A 88 -29.49 5.15 5.80
CA LEU A 88 -30.62 6.08 5.88
C LEU A 88 -31.60 5.62 6.96
N GLN A 89 -32.00 6.54 7.83
CA GLN A 89 -33.04 6.34 8.84
C GLN A 89 -34.28 7.16 8.51
N ARG A 90 -34.07 8.42 8.12
CA ARG A 90 -35.13 9.35 7.72
C ARG A 90 -34.61 10.25 6.61
N GLU A 91 -35.43 10.47 5.58
CA GLU A 91 -35.17 11.45 4.53
C GLU A 91 -36.11 12.62 4.79
N ASP A 92 -35.54 13.75 5.22
CA ASP A 92 -36.25 15.02 5.23
C ASP A 92 -36.08 15.68 3.84
N ARG A 93 -36.59 16.90 3.68
CA ARG A 93 -36.48 17.59 2.39
C ARG A 93 -35.05 18.07 2.17
N PHE A 94 -34.40 17.61 1.10
CA PHE A 94 -33.18 18.24 0.59
C PHE A 94 -33.45 19.70 0.21
N GLU A 95 -32.64 20.61 0.74
CA GLU A 95 -32.68 22.03 0.42
C GLU A 95 -31.34 22.46 -0.17
N ALA A 96 -31.38 22.84 -1.45
CA ALA A 96 -30.20 23.36 -2.14
C ALA A 96 -29.66 24.60 -1.42
N ASN A 97 -28.35 24.61 -1.17
CA ASN A 97 -27.66 25.68 -0.48
C ASN A 97 -26.43 26.15 -1.30
N LYS A 98 -25.58 27.00 -0.70
CA LYS A 98 -24.41 27.57 -1.40
C LYS A 98 -23.27 26.56 -1.62
N GLU A 99 -23.33 25.42 -0.94
CA GLU A 99 -22.30 24.37 -0.93
C GLU A 99 -22.74 23.15 -1.74
N VAL A 100 -24.02 22.82 -1.71
CA VAL A 100 -24.63 21.69 -2.43
C VAL A 100 -25.92 22.14 -3.11
N ASP A 101 -26.01 21.97 -4.43
CA ASP A 101 -27.19 22.32 -5.23
C ASP A 101 -27.97 21.10 -5.75
N GLU A 102 -27.32 19.94 -5.84
CA GLU A 102 -27.97 18.70 -6.27
C GLU A 102 -27.59 17.51 -5.36
N LEU A 103 -28.58 16.64 -5.14
CA LEU A 103 -28.46 15.35 -4.47
C LEU A 103 -29.00 14.25 -5.40
N ILE A 104 -28.21 13.20 -5.63
CA ILE A 104 -28.64 12.05 -6.44
C ILE A 104 -28.38 10.74 -5.73
N TRP A 105 -29.26 9.77 -5.99
CA TRP A 105 -29.14 8.41 -5.48
C TRP A 105 -28.82 7.45 -6.62
N LEU A 106 -27.65 6.84 -6.58
CA LEU A 106 -27.12 6.03 -7.67
C LEU A 106 -26.86 4.59 -7.25
N SER A 107 -26.86 3.66 -8.21
CA SER A 107 -26.30 2.34 -7.97
C SER A 107 -24.79 2.46 -7.69
N PRO A 108 -24.15 1.48 -7.02
CA PRO A 108 -22.70 1.52 -6.83
C PRO A 108 -21.93 1.71 -8.15
N ALA A 109 -22.37 1.05 -9.23
CA ALA A 109 -21.72 1.15 -10.53
C ALA A 109 -21.85 2.57 -11.13
N ASP A 110 -23.05 3.16 -11.08
CA ASP A 110 -23.28 4.51 -11.61
C ASP A 110 -22.56 5.56 -10.75
N ALA A 111 -22.51 5.37 -9.43
CA ALA A 111 -21.77 6.25 -8.53
C ALA A 111 -20.27 6.25 -8.85
N LEU A 112 -19.67 5.09 -9.12
CA LEU A 112 -18.26 4.99 -9.52
C LEU A 112 -17.99 5.73 -10.83
N ALA A 113 -18.93 5.69 -11.77
CA ALA A 113 -18.86 6.42 -13.04
C ALA A 113 -19.06 7.93 -12.86
N ARG A 114 -19.78 8.36 -11.81
CA ARG A 114 -20.14 9.76 -11.58
C ARG A 114 -19.17 10.54 -10.70
N LEU A 115 -18.54 9.88 -9.72
CA LEU A 115 -17.58 10.51 -8.80
C LEU A 115 -16.38 11.09 -9.57
N ASP A 116 -16.02 12.33 -9.28
CA ASP A 116 -14.87 12.99 -9.90
C ASP A 116 -13.55 12.68 -9.17
N SER A 117 -13.62 12.51 -7.85
CA SER A 117 -12.46 12.18 -7.02
C SER A 117 -12.06 10.71 -7.16
N GLU A 118 -10.82 10.46 -7.59
CA GLU A 118 -10.26 9.11 -7.72
C GLU A 118 -10.19 8.37 -6.37
N SER A 119 -9.84 9.09 -5.30
CA SER A 119 -9.79 8.52 -3.95
C SER A 119 -11.18 8.12 -3.43
N GLU A 120 -12.22 8.91 -3.73
CA GLU A 120 -13.60 8.56 -3.37
C GLU A 120 -14.12 7.40 -4.23
N ARG A 121 -13.76 7.36 -5.52
CA ARG A 121 -14.06 6.23 -6.40
C ARG A 121 -13.45 4.93 -5.88
N ARG A 122 -12.15 4.94 -5.55
CA ARG A 122 -11.47 3.78 -4.93
C ARG A 122 -12.11 3.36 -3.61
N LEU A 123 -12.47 4.32 -2.77
CA LEU A 123 -13.18 4.08 -1.52
C LEU A 123 -14.51 3.37 -1.75
N VAL A 124 -15.36 3.89 -2.65
CA VAL A 124 -16.65 3.28 -2.99
C VAL A 124 -16.47 1.91 -3.62
N GLN A 125 -15.43 1.72 -4.44
CA GLN A 125 -15.17 0.45 -5.13
C GLN A 125 -14.86 -0.69 -4.16
N ARG A 126 -14.13 -0.42 -3.07
CA ARG A 126 -13.85 -1.43 -2.03
C ARG A 126 -14.93 -1.55 -0.97
N SER A 127 -15.85 -0.59 -0.92
CA SER A 127 -16.93 -0.53 0.05
C SER A 127 -18.03 -1.54 -0.31
N THR A 128 -18.25 -2.51 0.57
CA THR A 128 -19.43 -3.39 0.49
C THR A 128 -20.63 -2.68 1.08
N ALA A 129 -21.75 -2.63 0.36
CA ALA A 129 -22.98 -2.10 0.92
C ALA A 129 -23.35 -2.86 2.21
N PRO A 130 -23.79 -2.18 3.29
CA PRO A 130 -24.17 -2.85 4.53
C PRO A 130 -25.32 -3.83 4.24
N ALA A 131 -25.19 -5.09 4.66
CA ALA A 131 -26.11 -6.23 4.41
C ALA A 131 -25.87 -7.11 3.17
N ALA A 132 -24.77 -6.96 2.42
CA ALA A 132 -24.35 -7.93 1.39
C ALA A 132 -23.32 -8.99 1.88
N ALA A 133 -23.03 -9.07 3.18
CA ALA A 133 -22.00 -9.95 3.72
C ALA A 133 -22.54 -11.37 3.97
N GLY A 134 -22.55 -12.22 2.94
CA GLY A 134 -22.23 -13.63 3.16
C GLY A 134 -20.74 -13.75 3.52
N PRO A 135 -20.31 -14.79 4.26
CA PRO A 135 -18.91 -14.97 4.60
C PRO A 135 -18.12 -15.32 3.34
N THR A 136 -17.57 -14.31 2.65
CA THR A 136 -16.56 -14.55 1.62
C THR A 136 -15.31 -15.07 2.30
N SER A 137 -15.16 -16.38 2.21
CA SER A 137 -14.08 -17.17 2.75
C SER A 137 -12.85 -17.06 1.86
N THR A 138 -11.68 -17.20 2.49
CA THR A 138 -10.35 -17.50 1.90
C THR A 138 -9.46 -16.29 1.60
N THR A 139 -8.99 -15.64 2.66
CA THR A 139 -7.91 -14.65 2.60
C THR A 139 -6.56 -15.37 2.60
N GLY A 140 -5.91 -15.45 1.44
CA GLY A 140 -4.50 -15.88 1.35
C GLY A 140 -3.55 -14.96 2.13
N SER A 141 -2.37 -15.45 2.50
CA SER A 141 -1.36 -14.71 3.27
C SER A 141 -1.00 -13.33 2.69
N LEU A 142 -1.14 -13.13 1.38
CA LEU A 142 -0.91 -11.85 0.71
C LEU A 142 -1.90 -10.77 1.16
N PHE A 143 -3.20 -11.08 1.12
CA PHE A 143 -4.24 -10.14 1.54
C PHE A 143 -4.08 -9.77 3.02
N ALA A 144 -3.65 -10.72 3.86
CA ALA A 144 -3.33 -10.44 5.26
C ALA A 144 -2.19 -9.41 5.41
N GLY A 145 -1.18 -9.45 4.53
CA GLY A 145 -0.05 -8.51 4.56
C GLY A 145 -0.43 -7.07 4.17
N VAL A 146 -1.27 -6.93 3.14
CA VAL A 146 -1.80 -5.62 2.70
C VAL A 146 -2.76 -5.06 3.75
N ALA A 147 -3.68 -5.90 4.25
CA ALA A 147 -4.62 -5.51 5.30
C ALA A 147 -3.92 -5.07 6.59
N ALA A 148 -2.86 -5.78 7.01
CA ALA A 148 -2.07 -5.39 8.18
C ALA A 148 -1.36 -4.04 7.98
N ALA A 149 -0.82 -3.79 6.78
CA ALA A 149 -0.21 -2.51 6.46
C ALA A 149 -1.25 -1.37 6.50
N ARG A 150 -2.45 -1.60 5.97
CA ARG A 150 -3.55 -0.63 6.03
C ARG A 150 -4.01 -0.37 7.46
N ALA A 151 -4.19 -1.42 8.26
CA ALA A 151 -4.60 -1.29 9.66
C ALA A 151 -3.61 -0.42 10.45
N GLU A 152 -2.31 -0.59 10.22
CA GLU A 152 -1.29 0.22 10.88
C GLU A 152 -1.34 1.70 10.45
N ILE A 153 -1.49 1.98 9.14
CA ILE A 153 -1.64 3.36 8.66
C ILE A 153 -2.91 4.01 9.21
N LEU A 154 -4.04 3.29 9.23
CA LEU A 154 -5.30 3.79 9.78
C LEU A 154 -5.20 4.05 11.29
N ARG A 155 -4.59 3.14 12.05
CA ARG A 155 -4.34 3.33 13.49
C ARG A 155 -3.59 4.63 13.75
N ARG A 156 -2.57 4.91 12.92
CA ARG A 156 -1.79 6.15 13.02
C ARG A 156 -2.63 7.37 12.65
N ILE A 157 -3.47 7.28 11.62
CA ILE A 157 -4.41 8.34 11.24
C ILE A 157 -5.37 8.67 12.39
N PHE A 158 -5.97 7.67 13.03
CA PHE A 158 -6.87 7.89 14.17
C PHE A 158 -6.16 8.46 15.40
N ALA A 159 -4.88 8.16 15.57
CA ALA A 159 -4.06 8.67 16.66
C ALA A 159 -3.41 10.04 16.37
N LEU A 160 -3.60 10.61 15.16
CA LEU A 160 -3.02 11.90 14.83
C LEU A 160 -3.61 13.01 15.71
N PRO A 161 -2.77 13.79 16.42
CA PRO A 161 -3.25 14.99 17.08
C PRO A 161 -3.62 16.05 16.03
N ALA A 162 -4.39 17.06 16.43
CA ALA A 162 -4.87 18.11 15.53
C ALA A 162 -3.72 18.93 14.89
N ASP A 163 -2.60 19.06 15.59
CA ASP A 163 -1.36 19.72 15.14
C ASP A 163 -0.33 18.75 14.54
N GLY A 164 -0.70 17.47 14.39
CA GLY A 164 0.15 16.41 13.87
C GLY A 164 0.51 16.55 12.39
N SER A 165 1.51 15.76 11.96
CA SER A 165 1.94 15.72 10.56
C SER A 165 1.26 14.59 9.80
N THR A 166 0.64 14.92 8.67
CA THR A 166 0.10 13.92 7.72
C THR A 166 1.14 13.44 6.70
N ALA A 167 2.41 13.82 6.87
CA ALA A 167 3.48 13.51 5.94
C ALA A 167 3.57 12.00 5.65
N GLY A 168 3.58 11.66 4.36
CA GLY A 168 3.65 10.28 3.89
C GLY A 168 2.38 9.44 4.05
N LEU A 169 1.41 9.84 4.89
CA LEU A 169 0.17 9.06 5.09
C LEU A 169 -0.74 9.04 3.87
N GLY A 170 -0.86 10.16 3.14
CA GLY A 170 -1.61 10.20 1.88
C GLY A 170 -1.03 9.28 0.81
N PRO A 171 0.26 9.40 0.47
CA PRO A 171 0.92 8.46 -0.42
C PRO A 171 0.84 7.00 0.08
N ALA A 172 0.94 6.76 1.40
CA ALA A 172 0.78 5.41 1.94
C ALA A 172 -0.61 4.83 1.66
N LEU A 173 -1.68 5.61 1.82
CA LEU A 173 -3.04 5.16 1.49
C LEU A 173 -3.19 4.84 0.00
N ASP A 174 -2.67 5.71 -0.89
CA ASP A 174 -2.72 5.48 -2.34
C ASP A 174 -1.99 4.18 -2.74
N LEU A 175 -0.79 3.96 -2.17
CA LEU A 175 -0.03 2.74 -2.38
C LEU A 175 -0.76 1.49 -1.88
N LEU A 176 -1.47 1.59 -0.75
CA LEU A 176 -2.27 0.47 -0.23
C LEU A 176 -3.49 0.18 -1.10
N ASP A 177 -4.13 1.21 -1.66
CA ASP A 177 -5.24 1.01 -2.58
C ASP A 177 -4.74 0.27 -3.84
N ARG A 178 -3.61 0.71 -4.41
CA ARG A 178 -2.96 0.02 -5.53
C ARG A 178 -2.52 -1.40 -5.17
N ALA A 179 -2.07 -1.62 -3.93
CA ALA A 179 -1.68 -2.95 -3.45
C ALA A 179 -2.88 -3.91 -3.37
N GLU A 180 -4.05 -3.41 -2.95
CA GLU A 180 -5.30 -4.18 -2.94
C GLU A 180 -5.78 -4.52 -4.35
N GLU A 181 -5.70 -3.55 -5.28
CA GLU A 181 -6.01 -3.79 -6.69
C GLU A 181 -5.09 -4.86 -7.31
N ALA A 182 -3.77 -4.76 -7.09
CA ALA A 182 -2.80 -5.76 -7.53
C ALA A 182 -3.08 -7.13 -6.89
N SER A 183 -3.43 -7.17 -5.60
CA SER A 183 -3.83 -8.39 -4.90
C SER A 183 -5.09 -9.02 -5.53
N GLY A 184 -6.08 -8.20 -5.89
CA GLY A 184 -7.30 -8.63 -6.58
C GLY A 184 -7.03 -9.20 -7.98
N ARG A 185 -6.00 -8.70 -8.68
CA ARG A 185 -5.51 -9.26 -9.95
C ARG A 185 -4.61 -10.50 -9.78
N GLY A 186 -4.29 -10.90 -8.55
CA GLY A 186 -3.38 -12.02 -8.26
C GLY A 186 -1.89 -11.68 -8.36
N GLU A 187 -1.53 -10.40 -8.52
CA GLU A 187 -0.17 -9.90 -8.71
C GLU A 187 0.59 -9.80 -7.38
N SER A 188 0.90 -10.96 -6.80
CA SER A 188 1.40 -11.07 -5.42
C SER A 188 2.69 -10.30 -5.13
N GLN A 189 3.61 -10.25 -6.11
CA GLN A 189 4.87 -9.53 -5.96
C GLN A 189 4.66 -8.01 -5.93
N GLU A 190 3.82 -7.50 -6.83
CA GLU A 190 3.50 -6.07 -6.90
C GLU A 190 2.75 -5.62 -5.64
N ALA A 191 1.71 -6.36 -5.24
CA ALA A 191 0.96 -6.07 -4.02
C ALA A 191 1.86 -6.03 -2.77
N THR A 192 2.82 -6.96 -2.66
CA THR A 192 3.78 -6.99 -1.56
C THR A 192 4.73 -5.78 -1.60
N ALA A 193 5.23 -5.43 -2.78
CA ALA A 193 6.15 -4.29 -2.95
C ALA A 193 5.46 -2.96 -2.63
N LEU A 194 4.23 -2.75 -3.11
CA LEU A 194 3.42 -1.56 -2.83
C LEU A 194 3.09 -1.46 -1.33
N ALA A 195 2.71 -2.56 -0.68
CA ALA A 195 2.45 -2.56 0.76
C ALA A 195 3.72 -2.27 1.60
N ALA A 196 4.89 -2.73 1.16
CA ALA A 196 6.16 -2.41 1.81
C ALA A 196 6.51 -0.92 1.66
N GLU A 197 6.33 -0.35 0.46
CA GLU A 197 6.51 1.09 0.23
C GLU A 197 5.52 1.92 1.05
N ALA A 198 4.26 1.51 1.15
CA ALA A 198 3.28 2.20 1.98
C ALA A 198 3.71 2.28 3.46
N ARG A 199 4.26 1.20 4.02
CA ARG A 199 4.80 1.20 5.39
C ARG A 199 5.98 2.16 5.51
N ARG A 200 6.88 2.22 4.52
CA ARG A 200 7.99 3.18 4.50
C ARG A 200 7.50 4.62 4.44
N MET A 201 6.47 4.91 3.63
CA MET A 201 5.86 6.24 3.57
C MET A 201 5.24 6.64 4.92
N GLY A 202 4.64 5.68 5.64
CA GLY A 202 4.15 5.92 7.00
C GLY A 202 5.21 6.41 7.98
N LEU A 203 6.49 6.09 7.79
CA LEU A 203 7.58 6.53 8.67
C LEU A 203 7.72 8.06 8.73
N LEU A 204 7.29 8.77 7.69
CA LEU A 204 7.42 10.23 7.58
C LEU A 204 6.54 10.99 8.57
N SER A 205 5.49 10.37 9.11
CA SER A 205 4.65 10.99 10.14
C SER A 205 4.98 10.53 11.56
N LEU A 206 6.09 9.80 11.76
CA LEU A 206 6.46 9.37 13.10
C LEU A 206 6.79 10.57 13.97
N THR A 207 6.37 10.49 15.22
CA THR A 207 6.66 11.48 16.26
C THR A 207 8.02 11.16 16.92
N GLU A 208 8.59 12.12 17.64
CA GLU A 208 9.52 11.75 18.71
C GLU A 208 8.68 11.27 19.89
N PRO A 209 8.92 10.07 20.49
CA PRO A 209 10.13 9.25 20.47
C PRO A 209 10.15 8.08 19.46
N GLU A 210 9.10 7.91 18.64
CA GLU A 210 8.97 6.80 17.68
C GLU A 210 10.10 6.80 16.64
N LEU A 211 10.48 7.99 16.14
CA LEU A 211 11.61 8.19 15.22
C LEU A 211 12.91 7.65 15.83
N SER A 212 13.21 8.04 17.06
CA SER A 212 14.39 7.58 17.81
C SER A 212 14.41 6.06 17.99
N LEU A 213 13.26 5.45 18.30
CA LEU A 213 13.12 4.00 18.40
C LEU A 213 13.38 3.31 17.06
N ARG A 214 12.71 3.76 15.99
CA ARG A 214 12.86 3.17 14.66
C ARG A 214 14.28 3.32 14.12
N ALA A 215 14.93 4.46 14.36
CA ALA A 215 16.32 4.67 14.00
C ALA A 215 17.28 3.73 14.73
N ARG A 216 16.98 3.37 15.98
CA ARG A 216 17.75 2.34 16.71
C ARG A 216 17.56 0.96 16.08
N GLU A 217 16.33 0.58 15.76
CA GLU A 217 16.04 -0.71 15.10
C GLU A 217 16.74 -0.82 13.73
N LEU A 218 16.63 0.21 12.89
CA LEU A 218 17.29 0.24 11.57
C LEU A 218 18.81 0.10 11.66
N ARG A 219 19.45 0.67 12.69
CA ARG A 219 20.89 0.50 12.92
C ARG A 219 21.25 -0.93 13.31
N GLU A 220 20.40 -1.61 14.07
CA GLU A 220 20.59 -3.02 14.42
C GLU A 220 20.36 -3.91 13.20
N GLU A 221 19.29 -3.70 12.44
CA GLU A 221 19.02 -4.37 11.16
C GLU A 221 20.20 -4.19 10.19
N ALA A 222 20.79 -2.99 10.13
CA ALA A 222 21.93 -2.67 9.26
C ALA A 222 23.19 -3.52 9.53
N ARG A 223 23.31 -4.16 10.70
CA ARG A 223 24.43 -5.07 11.01
C ARG A 223 24.45 -6.33 10.15
N ALA A 224 23.30 -6.73 9.59
CA ALA A 224 23.21 -7.86 8.66
C ALA A 224 23.49 -7.48 7.20
N LEU A 225 23.50 -6.18 6.86
CA LEU A 225 23.64 -5.70 5.48
C LEU A 225 25.09 -5.62 5.03
N VAL A 226 25.28 -5.51 3.71
CA VAL A 226 26.59 -5.31 3.08
C VAL A 226 27.31 -4.04 3.59
N PRO A 227 28.66 -3.98 3.61
CA PRO A 227 29.41 -2.95 4.33
C PRO A 227 29.09 -1.50 3.94
N TRP A 228 28.86 -1.22 2.65
CA TRP A 228 28.59 0.14 2.20
C TRP A 228 27.19 0.62 2.62
N ARG A 229 26.16 -0.23 2.56
CA ARG A 229 24.80 0.09 3.03
C ARG A 229 24.78 0.31 4.53
N ARG A 230 25.43 -0.57 5.29
CA ARG A 230 25.60 -0.41 6.74
C ARG A 230 26.22 0.94 7.09
N ARG A 231 27.25 1.35 6.33
CA ARG A 231 27.92 2.64 6.50
C ARG A 231 27.00 3.81 6.13
N ALA A 232 26.22 3.69 5.06
CA ALA A 232 25.25 4.70 4.64
C ALA A 232 24.15 4.91 5.70
N ILE A 233 23.55 3.82 6.21
CA ILE A 233 22.54 3.90 7.28
C ILE A 233 23.12 4.54 8.55
N ARG A 234 24.34 4.19 8.95
CA ARG A 234 25.01 4.84 10.10
C ARG A 234 25.28 6.32 9.91
N ARG A 235 25.46 6.78 8.67
CA ARG A 235 25.61 8.22 8.34
C ARG A 235 24.28 8.95 8.34
N LEU A 236 23.22 8.32 7.83
CA LEU A 236 21.86 8.88 7.86
C LEU A 236 21.30 8.94 9.29
N LEU A 237 21.66 7.98 10.13
CA LEU A 237 21.17 7.85 11.49
C LEU A 237 22.34 7.86 12.49
N PRO A 238 22.99 9.02 12.74
CA PRO A 238 24.02 9.13 13.77
C PRO A 238 23.47 8.74 15.16
N LYS A 239 24.31 8.18 16.03
CA LYS A 239 23.84 7.68 17.34
C LYS A 239 23.44 8.79 18.30
N ASP A 240 24.10 9.94 18.17
CA ASP A 240 24.04 11.03 19.13
C ASP A 240 23.21 12.22 18.62
N GLU A 241 22.49 12.02 17.51
CA GLU A 241 21.62 13.02 16.89
C GLU A 241 20.16 12.51 16.84
N LYS A 242 19.22 13.44 16.95
CA LYS A 242 17.80 13.13 16.75
C LYS A 242 17.56 12.86 15.26
N PRO A 243 17.00 11.71 14.89
CA PRO A 243 16.82 11.36 13.49
C PRO A 243 15.65 12.14 12.88
N SER A 244 15.82 12.67 11.67
CA SER A 244 14.70 13.26 10.93
C SER A 244 13.81 12.16 10.32
N PRO A 245 12.51 12.43 10.08
CA PRO A 245 11.64 11.49 9.38
C PRO A 245 12.19 11.05 8.02
N GLU A 246 12.77 11.98 7.26
CA GLU A 246 13.37 11.70 5.95
C GLU A 246 14.59 10.78 6.08
N ALA A 247 15.43 11.00 7.08
CA ALA A 247 16.59 10.15 7.33
C ALA A 247 16.18 8.72 7.70
N VAL A 248 15.13 8.56 8.52
CA VAL A 248 14.57 7.24 8.87
C VAL A 248 13.96 6.56 7.65
N HIS A 249 13.22 7.30 6.83
CA HIS A 249 12.63 6.79 5.58
C HIS A 249 13.71 6.30 4.60
N LEU A 250 14.73 7.12 4.31
CA LEU A 250 15.83 6.75 3.41
C LEU A 250 16.65 5.57 3.95
N ALA A 251 16.87 5.50 5.27
CA ALA A 251 17.54 4.37 5.88
C ALA A 251 16.74 3.06 5.74
N ALA A 252 15.41 3.13 5.87
CA ALA A 252 14.54 1.98 5.63
C ALA A 252 14.57 1.54 4.15
N GLU A 253 14.54 2.49 3.22
CA GLU A 253 14.66 2.21 1.78
C GLU A 253 15.99 1.50 1.46
N LEU A 254 17.11 2.02 1.98
CA LEU A 254 18.42 1.38 1.81
C LEU A 254 18.46 -0.04 2.38
N ARG A 255 17.75 -0.30 3.48
CA ARG A 255 17.64 -1.65 4.06
C ARG A 255 16.85 -2.58 3.14
N ASP A 256 15.74 -2.12 2.57
CA ASP A 256 14.83 -2.95 1.79
C ASP A 256 15.40 -3.37 0.43
N GLN A 257 16.14 -2.47 -0.23
CA GLN A 257 16.79 -2.76 -1.51
C GLN A 257 17.85 -3.89 -1.43
N ASP A 258 18.48 -4.11 -0.27
CA ASP A 258 19.46 -5.20 -0.09
C ASP A 258 18.76 -6.56 -0.02
N VAL A 259 17.62 -6.63 0.67
CA VAL A 259 16.79 -7.85 0.80
C VAL A 259 16.25 -8.27 -0.56
N GLU A 260 15.84 -7.30 -1.38
CA GLU A 260 15.32 -7.58 -2.72
C GLU A 260 16.42 -7.98 -3.71
N GLN A 261 17.62 -7.39 -3.61
CA GLN A 261 18.79 -7.83 -4.37
C GLN A 261 19.25 -9.24 -3.97
N ALA A 262 19.22 -9.58 -2.68
CA ALA A 262 19.55 -10.93 -2.20
C ALA A 262 18.53 -11.99 -2.65
N ARG A 263 17.26 -11.61 -2.85
CA ARG A 263 16.20 -12.52 -3.35
C ARG A 263 16.19 -12.71 -4.87
N ARG A 264 16.87 -11.86 -5.65
CA ARG A 264 17.00 -12.09 -7.10
C ARG A 264 17.96 -13.26 -7.31
N PRO A 265 17.52 -14.40 -7.89
CA PRO A 265 18.46 -15.44 -8.28
C PRO A 265 19.49 -14.79 -9.21
N ALA A 266 20.77 -14.97 -8.91
CA ALA A 266 21.84 -14.41 -9.72
C ALA A 266 21.59 -14.78 -11.19
N ARG A 267 21.19 -13.78 -12.00
CA ARG A 267 20.91 -13.94 -13.45
C ARG A 267 22.13 -14.45 -14.23
N LEU A 268 23.29 -14.51 -13.58
CA LEU A 268 24.53 -15.05 -14.11
C LEU A 268 24.59 -16.58 -14.12
N ALA A 269 23.82 -17.29 -13.28
CA ALA A 269 23.91 -18.75 -13.18
C ALA A 269 23.49 -19.50 -14.47
N PRO A 270 22.40 -19.14 -15.17
CA PRO A 270 22.03 -19.79 -16.43
C PRO A 270 23.00 -19.46 -17.57
N ALA A 271 23.51 -18.23 -17.63
CA ALA A 271 24.49 -17.80 -18.63
C ALA A 271 25.84 -18.52 -18.44
N LEU A 272 26.28 -18.69 -17.19
CA LEU A 272 27.50 -19.44 -16.86
C LEU A 272 27.33 -20.94 -17.16
N CYS A 273 26.16 -21.53 -16.87
CA CYS A 273 25.86 -22.94 -17.20
C CYS A 273 25.80 -23.18 -18.72
N THR A 274 25.17 -22.27 -19.47
CA THR A 274 25.10 -22.38 -20.94
C THR A 274 26.47 -22.19 -21.60
N ALA A 275 27.28 -21.25 -21.11
CA ALA A 275 28.64 -21.06 -21.58
C ALA A 275 29.55 -22.27 -21.31
N THR A 276 29.43 -22.90 -20.13
CA THR A 276 30.19 -24.11 -19.80
C THR A 276 29.76 -25.31 -20.63
N LEU A 277 28.46 -25.52 -20.85
CA LEU A 277 27.95 -26.58 -21.72
C LEU A 277 28.35 -26.39 -23.18
N ALA A 278 28.33 -25.14 -23.68
CA ALA A 278 28.77 -24.83 -25.05
C ALA A 278 30.27 -25.07 -25.24
N ALA A 279 31.10 -24.68 -24.26
CA ALA A 279 32.52 -24.98 -24.27
C ALA A 279 32.80 -26.50 -24.25
N LEU A 280 32.02 -27.26 -23.47
CA LEU A 280 32.12 -28.72 -23.40
C LEU A 280 31.79 -29.37 -24.76
N ALA A 281 30.72 -28.91 -25.42
CA ALA A 281 30.29 -29.40 -26.72
C ALA A 281 31.32 -29.08 -27.81
N LEU A 282 31.96 -27.91 -27.76
CA LEU A 282 33.01 -27.52 -28.69
C LEU A 282 34.26 -28.40 -28.53
N VAL A 283 34.67 -28.68 -27.29
CA VAL A 283 35.79 -29.61 -27.01
C VAL A 283 35.46 -31.02 -27.49
N LEU A 284 34.23 -31.49 -27.30
CA LEU A 284 33.75 -32.78 -27.82
C LEU A 284 33.79 -32.87 -29.36
N TRP A 285 33.50 -31.77 -30.04
CA TRP A 285 33.48 -31.69 -31.50
C TRP A 285 34.89 -31.60 -32.12
N LEU A 286 35.80 -30.87 -31.48
CA LEU A 286 37.18 -30.68 -31.97
C LEU A 286 38.09 -31.91 -31.76
N VAL A 287 37.73 -32.83 -30.87
CA VAL A 287 38.54 -34.04 -30.60
C VAL A 287 38.08 -35.20 -31.51
N PRO A 288 38.89 -35.61 -32.50
CA PRO A 288 38.51 -36.66 -33.44
C PRO A 288 38.33 -38.02 -32.75
N PRO A 289 37.40 -38.88 -33.21
CA PRO A 289 37.03 -40.14 -32.54
C PRO A 289 38.21 -41.09 -32.30
N ALA A 290 39.20 -41.08 -33.20
CA ALA A 290 40.38 -41.93 -33.14
C ALA A 290 41.36 -41.56 -32.00
N ALA A 291 41.28 -40.34 -31.44
CA ALA A 291 42.11 -39.89 -30.32
C ALA A 291 41.47 -40.14 -28.94
N ARG A 292 40.27 -40.76 -28.89
CA ARG A 292 39.53 -40.97 -27.65
C ARG A 292 39.97 -42.25 -26.95
N GLY A 293 41.15 -42.23 -26.32
CA GLY A 293 41.52 -43.27 -25.36
C GLY A 293 40.55 -43.29 -24.18
N TYR A 294 39.91 -44.43 -23.93
CA TYR A 294 38.79 -44.59 -22.98
C TYR A 294 39.08 -44.03 -21.56
N THR A 295 40.32 -44.15 -21.08
CA THR A 295 40.71 -43.76 -19.71
C THR A 295 40.87 -42.25 -19.52
N LEU A 296 41.49 -41.55 -20.48
CA LEU A 296 41.65 -40.09 -20.43
C LEU A 296 40.31 -39.38 -20.66
N TRP A 297 39.45 -39.93 -21.53
CA TRP A 297 38.13 -39.36 -21.79
C TRP A 297 37.19 -39.53 -20.60
N ALA A 298 37.16 -40.71 -19.96
CA ALA A 298 36.34 -40.93 -18.77
C ALA A 298 36.74 -40.01 -17.60
N ALA A 299 38.05 -39.76 -17.43
CA ALA A 299 38.55 -38.85 -16.41
C ALA A 299 38.13 -37.39 -16.67
N LEU A 300 38.25 -36.90 -17.92
CA LEU A 300 37.83 -35.55 -18.32
C LEU A 300 36.31 -35.35 -18.16
N CYS A 301 35.50 -36.31 -18.61
CA CYS A 301 34.04 -36.32 -18.39
C CYS A 301 33.70 -36.28 -16.90
N GLY A 302 34.34 -37.11 -16.08
CA GLY A 302 34.09 -37.20 -14.65
C GLY A 302 34.42 -35.90 -13.91
N SER A 303 35.56 -35.27 -14.20
CA SER A 303 35.95 -34.00 -13.60
C SER A 303 35.03 -32.85 -13.99
N LEU A 304 34.59 -32.80 -15.25
CA LEU A 304 33.68 -31.74 -15.74
C LEU A 304 32.26 -31.92 -15.22
N ALA A 305 31.76 -33.16 -15.14
CA ALA A 305 30.48 -33.47 -14.49
C ALA A 305 30.53 -33.14 -12.99
N GLY A 306 31.62 -33.47 -12.31
CA GLY A 306 31.83 -33.11 -10.90
C GLY A 306 31.84 -31.60 -10.66
N ALA A 307 32.50 -30.84 -11.53
CA ALA A 307 32.52 -29.38 -11.46
C ALA A 307 31.12 -28.76 -11.71
N ALA A 308 30.36 -29.30 -12.66
CA ALA A 308 28.99 -28.85 -12.94
C ALA A 308 28.03 -29.16 -11.78
N VAL A 309 28.13 -30.35 -11.18
CA VAL A 309 27.35 -30.74 -9.99
C VAL A 309 27.72 -29.89 -8.78
N ALA A 310 29.01 -29.62 -8.56
CA ALA A 310 29.47 -28.73 -7.48
C ALA A 310 28.97 -27.30 -7.66
N ALA A 311 28.96 -26.78 -8.90
CA ALA A 311 28.41 -25.46 -9.21
C ALA A 311 26.89 -25.38 -8.98
N LEU A 312 26.15 -26.42 -9.39
CA LEU A 312 24.71 -26.55 -9.11
C LEU A 312 24.40 -26.68 -7.61
N TYR A 313 25.23 -27.41 -6.87
CA TYR A 313 25.06 -27.58 -5.43
C TYR A 313 25.36 -26.29 -4.67
N ALA A 314 26.44 -25.58 -5.03
CA ALA A 314 26.78 -24.27 -4.48
C ALA A 314 25.71 -23.20 -4.79
N TRP A 315 25.10 -23.25 -5.99
CA TRP A 315 23.96 -22.41 -6.34
C TRP A 315 22.73 -22.70 -5.48
N ARG A 316 22.45 -23.99 -5.22
CA ARG A 316 21.29 -24.41 -4.41
C ARG A 316 21.47 -24.17 -2.90
N SER A 317 22.70 -24.20 -2.39
CA SER A 317 23.01 -23.94 -0.98
C SER A 317 23.18 -22.45 -0.65
N GLY A 318 23.47 -21.59 -1.62
CA GLY A 318 23.47 -20.13 -1.49
C GLY A 318 22.08 -19.47 -1.59
N ALA A 319 21.01 -20.25 -1.75
CA ALA A 319 19.62 -19.80 -1.93
C ALA A 319 18.72 -20.01 -0.69
N ARG A 320 19.29 -20.14 0.51
CA ARG A 320 18.55 -20.19 1.79
C ARG A 320 18.79 -18.95 2.62
#